data_AF-A0A1Q8LXN5-F1
#
_entry.id   AF-A0A1Q8LXN5-F1
#
_cell.length_a   1.000
_cell.length_b   1.000
_cell.length_c   1.000
_cell.angle_alpha   90.00
_cell.angle_beta   90.00
_cell.angle_gamma   90.00
#
_symmetry.space_group_name_H-M   'P 1'
#
loop_
_entity.id
_entity.type
_entity.pdbx_description
1 polymer ?
#
loop_
_entity_poly.entity_id
_entity_poly.type
_entity_poly.pdbx_seq_one_letter_code
_entity_poly.pdbx_strand_id
1 'polypeptide(L)'
;MPNISPDLRVDPAAPAGAAEALDRAASRLAAALRTLDADARRVEPWLGDPASAEAAARYAVHAADGPDAAIGRLHTVHTELLRARDAAAATGRAYTRTEESTTDALNGSAR
;
A
#
# COMPACT_ATOMS: atom_id res chain seq x y z
N MET A 1 -13.09 -23.38 -37.73
CA MET A 1 -12.23 -22.47 -36.94
C MET A 1 -12.30 -22.92 -35.49
N PRO A 2 -11.19 -23.20 -34.80
CA PRO A 2 -11.24 -23.54 -33.39
C PRO A 2 -11.66 -22.29 -32.61
N ASN A 3 -12.65 -22.46 -31.74
CA ASN A 3 -13.13 -21.41 -30.85
C ASN A 3 -12.06 -21.21 -29.75
N ILE A 4 -11.18 -20.22 -29.93
CA ILE A 4 -10.23 -19.83 -28.89
C ILE A 4 -11.00 -18.98 -27.89
N SER A 5 -11.76 -19.64 -27.01
CA SER A 5 -12.19 -19.01 -25.76
C SER A 5 -11.01 -19.09 -24.81
N PRO A 6 -10.35 -17.98 -24.43
CA PRO A 6 -9.32 -18.02 -23.41
C PRO A 6 -9.96 -18.51 -22.10
N ASP A 7 -9.55 -19.69 -21.66
CA ASP A 7 -10.06 -20.41 -20.48
C ASP A 7 -9.67 -19.73 -19.14
N LEU A 8 -9.05 -18.55 -19.21
CA LEU A 8 -8.57 -17.75 -18.08
C LEU A 8 -8.98 -16.28 -18.26
N ARG A 9 -10.28 -16.02 -18.28
CA ARG A 9 -10.77 -14.64 -18.10
C ARG A 9 -10.62 -14.24 -16.64
N VAL A 10 -9.71 -13.30 -16.38
CA VAL A 10 -9.64 -12.63 -15.08
C VAL A 10 -10.84 -11.70 -14.99
N ASP A 11 -11.49 -11.63 -13.83
CA ASP A 11 -12.51 -10.62 -13.58
C ASP A 11 -11.89 -9.22 -13.80
N PRO A 12 -12.35 -8.44 -14.80
CA PRO A 12 -11.77 -7.14 -15.11
C PRO A 12 -11.93 -6.13 -13.97
N ALA A 13 -12.87 -6.35 -13.05
CA ALA A 13 -13.04 -5.50 -11.88
C ALA A 13 -12.04 -5.81 -10.75
N ALA A 14 -11.43 -7.00 -10.74
CA ALA A 14 -10.56 -7.44 -9.64
C ALA A 14 -9.31 -6.56 -9.45
N PRO A 15 -8.57 -6.15 -10.50
CA PRO A 15 -7.42 -5.25 -10.34
C PRO A 15 -7.81 -3.87 -9.78
N ALA A 16 -8.96 -3.34 -10.20
CA ALA A 16 -9.48 -2.07 -9.70
C ALA A 16 -9.87 -2.19 -8.23
N GLY A 17 -10.63 -3.23 -7.86
CA GLY A 17 -11.01 -3.49 -6.47
C GLY A 17 -9.81 -3.70 -5.54
N ALA A 18 -8.75 -4.37 -6.02
CA ALA A 18 -7.51 -4.54 -5.29
C ALA A 18 -6.79 -3.20 -5.07
N ALA A 19 -6.67 -2.36 -6.11
CA ALA A 19 -6.08 -1.03 -6.00
C ALA A 19 -6.86 -0.16 -4.99
N GLU A 20 -8.19 -0.15 -5.03
CA GLU A 20 -9.02 0.59 -4.07
C GLU A 20 -8.88 0.08 -2.63
N ALA A 21 -8.77 -1.23 -2.43
CA ALA A 21 -8.54 -1.80 -1.11
C ALA A 21 -7.17 -1.38 -0.54
N LEU A 22 -6.13 -1.42 -1.36
CA LEU A 22 -4.77 -1.00 -0.99
C LEU A 22 -4.71 0.50 -0.70
N ASP A 23 -5.39 1.33 -1.50
CA ASP A 23 -5.44 2.78 -1.28
C ASP A 23 -6.16 3.13 0.03
N ARG A 24 -7.26 2.45 0.34
CA ARG A 24 -7.95 2.59 1.64
C ARG A 24 -7.09 2.14 2.81
N ALA A 25 -6.33 1.05 2.66
CA ALA A 25 -5.39 0.60 3.68
C ALA A 25 -4.26 1.62 3.90
N ALA A 26 -3.66 2.12 2.82
CA ALA A 26 -2.62 3.15 2.86
C ALA A 26 -3.13 4.43 3.52
N SER A 27 -4.32 4.90 3.15
CA SER A 27 -4.94 6.10 3.72
C SER A 27 -5.19 5.98 5.23
N ARG A 28 -5.66 4.82 5.70
CA ARG A 28 -5.84 4.54 7.14
C ARG A 28 -4.51 4.53 7.87
N LEU A 29 -3.50 3.87 7.31
CA LEU A 29 -2.17 3.82 7.92
C LEU A 29 -1.52 5.21 7.96
N ALA A 30 -1.65 6.01 6.89
CA ALA A 30 -1.15 7.38 6.85
C ALA A 30 -1.78 8.26 7.94
N ALA A 31 -3.07 8.08 8.22
CA ALA A 31 -3.73 8.79 9.31
C ALA A 31 -3.17 8.40 10.69
N ALA A 32 -3.00 7.09 10.94
CA ALA A 32 -2.42 6.60 12.18
C ALA A 32 -0.95 7.05 12.37
N LEU A 33 -0.16 7.04 11.29
CA LEU A 33 1.23 7.49 11.29
C LEU A 33 1.37 8.97 11.68
N ARG A 34 0.49 9.85 11.19
CA ARG A 34 0.51 11.27 11.59
C ARG A 34 0.30 11.45 13.09
N THR A 35 -0.61 10.67 13.68
CA THR A 35 -0.83 10.69 15.13
C THR A 35 0.40 10.18 15.87
N LEU A 36 0.96 9.04 15.44
CA LEU A 36 2.16 8.47 16.04
C LEU A 36 3.37 9.40 15.93
N ASP A 37 3.59 10.07 14.80
CA ASP A 37 4.68 11.03 14.62
C ASP A 37 4.53 12.25 15.53
N ALA A 38 3.29 12.70 15.76
CA ALA A 38 3.01 13.81 16.68
C ALA A 38 3.20 13.40 18.15
N ASP A 39 2.75 12.20 18.53
CA ASP A 39 2.79 11.73 19.90
C ASP A 39 4.17 11.20 20.32
N ALA A 40 4.88 10.51 19.42
CA ALA A 40 6.24 10.04 19.69
C ALA A 40 7.23 11.18 19.95
N ARG A 41 6.93 12.38 19.42
CA ARG A 41 7.70 13.61 19.69
C ARG A 41 7.24 14.36 20.94
N ARG A 42 6.06 14.04 21.48
CA ARG A 42 5.57 14.61 22.75
C ARG A 42 6.10 13.79 23.92
N VAL A 43 7.36 14.04 24.24
CA VAL A 43 7.90 13.73 25.56
C VAL A 43 7.41 14.82 26.51
N GLU A 44 6.13 14.76 26.92
CA GLU A 44 5.70 15.44 28.15
C GLU A 44 6.61 14.97 29.30
N PRO A 45 6.93 15.79 30.32
CA PRO A 45 7.98 15.42 31.27
C PRO A 45 7.56 14.14 32.01
N TRP A 46 8.25 13.04 31.70
CA TRP A 46 8.09 11.78 32.40
C TRP A 46 8.56 11.98 33.84
N LEU A 47 7.65 12.23 34.79
CA LEU A 47 7.83 12.40 36.26
C LEU A 47 9.02 13.27 36.77
N GLY A 48 9.90 13.78 35.92
CA GLY A 48 11.11 14.54 36.24
C GLY A 48 12.25 13.73 36.87
N ASP A 49 12.11 12.42 37.06
CA ASP A 49 13.10 11.59 37.76
C ASP A 49 14.05 10.83 36.82
N PRO A 50 15.25 10.42 37.30
CA PRO A 50 16.23 9.74 36.46
C PRO A 50 15.77 8.42 35.84
N ALA A 51 14.94 7.63 36.54
CA ALA A 51 14.45 6.36 36.01
C ALA A 51 13.43 6.60 34.88
N SER A 52 12.58 7.61 35.04
CA SER A 52 11.67 8.07 34.01
C SER A 52 12.38 8.63 32.78
N ALA A 53 13.49 9.36 32.97
CA ALA A 53 14.32 9.82 31.85
C ALA A 53 14.95 8.65 31.07
N GLU A 54 15.44 7.62 31.78
CA GLU A 54 16.00 6.43 31.15
C GLU A 54 14.93 5.61 30.39
N ALA A 55 13.73 5.50 30.95
CA ALA A 55 12.59 4.87 30.29
C ALA A 55 12.15 5.64 29.04
N ALA A 56 12.10 6.97 29.10
CA ALA A 56 11.81 7.83 27.95
C ALA A 56 12.83 7.65 26.82
N ALA A 57 14.12 7.61 27.16
CA ALA A 57 15.20 7.40 26.18
C ALA A 57 15.08 6.03 25.50
N ARG A 58 14.81 4.96 26.25
CA ARG A 58 14.58 3.62 25.69
C ARG A 58 13.36 3.59 24.78
N TYR A 59 12.26 4.22 25.20
CA TYR A 59 11.06 4.33 24.39
C TYR A 59 11.36 5.04 23.07
N ALA A 60 12.02 6.19 23.09
CA ALA A 60 12.34 6.98 21.90
C ALA A 60 13.16 6.18 20.88
N VAL A 61 14.19 5.44 21.34
CA VAL A 61 15.00 4.54 20.50
C VAL A 61 14.14 3.47 19.82
N HIS A 62 13.24 2.82 20.55
CA HIS A 62 12.40 1.76 19.97
C HIS A 62 11.26 2.30 19.09
N ALA A 63 10.72 3.46 19.43
CA ALA A 63 9.59 4.05 18.73
C ALA A 63 10.01 4.75 17.43
N ALA A 64 11.03 5.61 17.48
CA ALA A 64 11.33 6.57 16.42
C ALA A 64 12.81 6.68 16.01
N ASP A 65 13.75 6.60 16.96
CA ASP A 65 15.15 7.02 16.72
C ASP A 65 16.11 5.86 16.35
N GLY A 66 15.70 4.62 16.58
CA GLY A 66 16.52 3.43 16.33
C GLY A 66 16.49 2.95 14.87
N PRO A 67 17.48 2.14 14.45
CA PRO A 67 17.55 1.59 13.09
C PRO A 67 16.37 0.68 12.74
N ASP A 68 15.75 0.08 13.76
CA ASP A 68 14.61 -0.83 13.66
C ASP A 68 13.33 -0.21 14.25
N ALA A 69 13.30 1.13 14.38
CA ALA A 69 12.21 1.86 15.00
C ALA A 69 10.84 1.47 14.43
N ALA A 70 9.87 1.25 15.33
CA ALA A 70 8.54 0.78 14.96
C ALA A 70 7.85 1.73 13.96
N ILE A 71 7.94 3.04 14.19
CA ILE A 71 7.37 4.06 13.30
C ILE A 71 8.03 4.01 11.92
N GLY A 72 9.36 3.86 11.85
CA GLY A 72 10.09 3.69 10.60
C GLY A 72 9.62 2.47 9.79
N ARG A 73 9.41 1.33 10.46
CA ARG A 73 8.86 0.12 9.81
C ARG A 73 7.44 0.34 9.27
N LEU A 74 6.59 1.05 10.00
CA LEU A 74 5.24 1.37 9.56
C LEU A 74 5.24 2.31 8.35
N HIS A 75 6.18 3.26 8.27
CA HIS A 75 6.40 4.07 7.07
C HIS A 75 6.79 3.21 5.86
N THR A 76 7.67 2.23 6.04
CA THR A 76 8.02 1.28 4.98
C THR A 76 6.78 0.49 4.50
N VAL A 77 5.96 -0.02 5.41
CA VAL A 77 4.71 -0.72 5.05
C VAL A 77 3.78 0.21 4.27
N HIS A 78 3.66 1.48 4.66
CA HIS A 78 2.87 2.45 3.92
C HIS A 78 3.38 2.64 2.49
N THR A 79 4.70 2.76 2.30
CA THR A 79 5.30 2.82 0.96
C THR A 79 5.01 1.57 0.13
N GLU A 80 5.10 0.38 0.72
CA GLU A 80 4.81 -0.88 0.03
C GLU A 80 3.33 -1.01 -0.37
N LEU A 81 2.40 -0.52 0.46
CA LEU A 81 0.97 -0.48 0.10
C LEU A 81 0.72 0.39 -1.14
N LEU A 82 1.38 1.56 -1.23
CA LEU A 82 1.27 2.44 -2.39
C LEU A 82 1.87 1.81 -3.65
N ARG A 83 3.03 1.15 -3.53
CA ARG A 83 3.65 0.40 -4.65
C ARG A 83 2.74 -0.72 -5.14
N ALA A 84 2.15 -1.49 -4.22
CA ALA A 84 1.22 -2.56 -4.55
C ALA A 84 -0.04 -2.03 -5.24
N ARG A 85 -0.59 -0.89 -4.77
CA ARG A 85 -1.73 -0.21 -5.42
C ARG A 85 -1.41 0.14 -6.87
N ASP A 86 -0.26 0.76 -7.10
CA ASP A 86 0.14 1.21 -8.43
C ASP A 86 0.36 0.03 -9.38
N ALA A 87 0.94 -1.07 -8.87
CA ALA A 87 1.08 -2.31 -9.62
C ALA A 87 -0.27 -2.94 -9.97
N ALA A 88 -1.21 -3.04 -9.02
CA ALA A 88 -2.56 -3.56 -9.27
C ALA A 88 -3.30 -2.73 -10.34
N ALA A 89 -3.22 -1.40 -10.25
CA ALA A 89 -3.81 -0.51 -11.24
C ALA A 89 -3.15 -0.66 -12.64
N ALA A 90 -1.83 -0.86 -12.69
CA ALA A 90 -1.11 -1.10 -13.94
C ALA A 90 -1.54 -2.43 -14.60
N THR A 91 -1.68 -3.49 -13.82
CA THR A 91 -2.20 -4.79 -14.30
C THR A 91 -3.59 -4.66 -14.90
N GLY A 92 -4.50 -3.92 -14.24
CA GLY A 92 -5.85 -3.66 -14.76
C GLY A 92 -5.82 -2.97 -16.13
N ARG A 93 -5.02 -1.90 -16.27
CA ARG A 93 -4.87 -1.18 -17.56
C ARG A 93 -4.29 -2.06 -18.66
N ALA A 94 -3.33 -2.92 -18.32
CA ALA A 94 -2.73 -3.85 -19.28
C ALA A 94 -3.76 -4.87 -19.77
N TYR A 95 -4.54 -5.45 -18.85
CA TYR A 95 -5.61 -6.39 -19.19
C TYR A 95 -6.66 -5.78 -20.12
N THR A 96 -7.19 -4.61 -19.77
CA THR A 96 -8.18 -3.91 -20.61
C THR A 96 -7.65 -3.65 -22.02
N ARG A 97 -6.41 -3.16 -22.14
CA ARG A 97 -5.78 -2.90 -23.44
C ARG A 97 -5.63 -4.17 -24.29
N THR A 98 -5.28 -5.30 -23.66
CA THR A 98 -5.16 -6.59 -24.36
C THR A 98 -6.50 -7.11 -24.84
N GLU A 99 -7.56 -7.01 -24.03
CA GLU A 99 -8.92 -7.40 -24.45
C GLU A 99 -9.44 -6.51 -25.58
N GLU A 100 -9.20 -5.20 -25.53
CA GLU A 100 -9.54 -4.25 -26.61
C GLU A 100 -8.83 -4.60 -27.91
N SER A 101 -7.51 -4.79 -27.86
CA SER A 101 -6.70 -5.14 -29.04
C SER A 101 -7.12 -6.47 -29.68
N THR A 102 -7.49 -7.45 -28.85
CA THR A 102 -7.96 -8.77 -29.32
C THR A 102 -9.33 -8.65 -29.99
N THR A 103 -10.24 -7.87 -29.39
CA THR A 103 -11.57 -7.61 -29.93
C THR A 103 -11.49 -6.90 -31.28
N ASP A 104 -10.63 -5.90 -31.41
CA ASP A 104 -10.41 -5.17 -32.67
C ASP A 104 -9.85 -6.08 -33.77
N ALA A 105 -8.88 -6.94 -33.44
CA ALA A 105 -8.32 -7.90 -34.39
C ALA A 105 -9.37 -8.91 -34.91
N LEU A 106 -10.22 -9.42 -34.02
CA LEU A 106 -11.31 -10.34 -34.39
C LEU A 106 -12.36 -9.66 -35.27
N ASN A 107 -12.76 -8.43 -34.93
CA ASN A 107 -13.74 -7.66 -35.71
C ASN A 107 -13.19 -7.21 -37.07
N GLY A 108 -11.89 -6.91 -37.16
CA GLY A 108 -11.22 -6.55 -38.41
C GLY A 108 -11.03 -7.74 -39.35
N SER A 109 -10.81 -8.95 -38.83
CA SER A 109 -10.68 -10.18 -39.63
C SER A 109 -12.02 -10.73 -40.15
N ALA A 110 -13.15 -10.20 -39.68
CA ALA A 110 -14.50 -10.61 -40.07
C ALA A 110 -15.10 -9.75 -41.20
N ARG A 111 -14.37 -8.76 -41.72
CA ARG A 111 -14.71 -7.96 -42.91
C ARG A 111 -13.86 -8.37 -44.10
#